data_AF-A0A7C4ANU9-F1
#
_entry.id   AF-A0A7C4ANU9-F1
#
_cell.length_a   1.000
_cell.length_b   1.000
_cell.length_c   1.000
_cell.angle_alpha   90.00
_cell.angle_beta   90.00
_cell.angle_gamma   90.00
#
_symmetry.space_group_name_H-M   'P 1'
#
loop_
_entity.id
_entity.type
_entity.pdbx_description
1 polymer ?
#
loop_
_entity_poly.entity_id
_entity_poly.type
_entity_poly.pdbx_seq_one_letter_code
_entity_poly.pdbx_strand_id
1 'polypeptide(L)' 'MREIPFHRPCIEDDDIAEVAQTLRNGWLTMGPRTIEFEEAFRK' A
#
# COMPACT_ATOMS: atom_id res chain seq x y z
N MET A 1 -17.79 18.17 20.87
CA MET A 1 -18.25 17.87 19.50
C MET A 1 -17.30 16.84 18.94
N ARG A 2 -17.80 15.69 18.45
CA ARG A 2 -16.94 14.65 17.87
C ARG A 2 -16.71 15.01 16.41
N GLU A 3 -15.47 15.22 16.00
CA GLU A 3 -15.14 15.52 14.61
C GLU A 3 -15.45 14.30 13.74
N ILE A 4 -16.25 14.49 12.69
CA ILE A 4 -16.54 13.47 11.68
C ILE A 4 -15.65 13.80 10.48
N PRO A 5 -14.70 12.93 10.10
CA PRO A 5 -13.84 13.20 8.97
C PRO A 5 -14.63 13.13 7.66
N PHE A 6 -14.28 13.98 6.70
CA PHE A 6 -14.83 13.94 5.33
C PHE A 6 -14.57 12.59 4.65
N HIS A 7 -13.45 11.95 4.99
CA HIS A 7 -13.05 10.66 4.44
C HIS A 7 -12.26 9.85 5.48
N ARG A 8 -12.50 8.54 5.51
CA ARG A 8 -11.66 7.56 6.17
C ARG A 8 -11.17 6.58 5.10
N PRO A 9 -9.86 6.39 4.92
CA PRO A 9 -9.35 5.42 3.95
C PRO A 9 -9.79 4.01 4.34
N CYS A 10 -10.15 3.22 3.33
CA CYS A 10 -10.33 1.78 3.49
C CYS A 10 -8.94 1.16 3.48
N ILE A 11 -8.49 0.65 4.62
CA ILE A 11 -7.21 -0.03 4.80
C ILE A 11 -7.52 -1.30 5.57
N GLU A 12 -7.12 -2.44 5.01
CA GLU A 12 -7.29 -3.77 5.58
C GLU A 12 -5.94 -4.32 6.06
N ASP A 13 -5.96 -5.48 6.74
CA ASP A 13 -4.74 -6.07 7.30
C ASP A 13 -3.71 -6.44 6.22
N ASP A 14 -4.17 -6.83 5.04
CA ASP A 14 -3.32 -7.16 3.89
C ASP A 14 -2.56 -5.92 3.37
N ASP A 15 -3.20 -4.75 3.34
CA ASP A 15 -2.55 -3.49 2.97
C ASP A 15 -1.38 -3.18 3.92
N ILE A 16 -1.60 -3.38 5.23
CA ILE A 16 -0.59 -3.17 6.27
C ILE A 16 0.54 -4.18 6.12
N ALA A 17 0.21 -5.44 5.85
CA ALA A 17 1.18 -6.51 5.65
C ALA A 17 2.12 -6.22 4.47
N GLU A 18 1.58 -5.75 3.34
CA GLU A 18 2.35 -5.38 2.16
C GLU A 18 3.30 -4.20 2.42
N VAL A 19 2.84 -3.17 3.15
CA VAL A 19 3.71 -2.06 3.58
C VAL A 19 4.82 -2.58 4.48
N ALA A 20 4.50 -3.42 5.47
CA ALA A 20 5.50 -3.97 6.38
C ALA A 20 6.53 -4.85 5.63
N GLN A 21 6.11 -5.58 4.61
CA GLN A 21 7.02 -6.38 3.77
C GLN A 21 7.96 -5.48 2.95
N THR A 22 7.47 -4.34 2.44
CA THR A 22 8.27 -3.31 1.78
C THR A 22 9.29 -2.67 2.72
N LEU A 23 8.90 -2.37 3.96
CA LEU A 23 9.85 -1.85 4.95
C LEU A 23 10.96 -2.86 5.27
N ARG A 24 10.61 -4.15 5.41
CA ARG A 24 11.58 -5.22 5.72
C ARG A 24 12.52 -5.55 4.57
N ASN A 25 12.08 -5.40 3.32
CA ASN A 25 12.92 -5.69 2.16
C ASN A 25 13.99 -4.59 1.91
N GLY A 26 13.85 -3.42 2.57
CA GLY A 26 14.82 -2.33 2.51
C GLY A 26 14.79 -1.49 1.22
N TRP A 27 13.90 -1.80 0.28
CA TRP A 27 13.73 -1.08 -0.98
C TRP A 27 12.46 -0.23 -0.94
N LEU A 28 12.62 1.04 -0.54
CA LEU A 28 11.49 1.95 -0.29
C LEU A 28 11.05 2.77 -1.50
N THR A 29 11.83 2.73 -2.58
CA THR A 29 11.57 3.49 -3.80
C THR A 29 11.03 2.57 -4.91
N MET A 30 10.86 3.11 -6.12
CA MET A 30 10.46 2.32 -7.28
C MET A 30 11.37 1.10 -7.46
N GLY A 31 10.77 -0.08 -7.63
CA GLY A 31 11.49 -1.34 -7.67
C GLY A 31 10.60 -2.52 -8.06
N PRO A 32 10.99 -3.75 -7.74
CA PRO A 32 10.28 -4.97 -8.14
C PRO A 32 8.77 -4.96 -7.81
N ARG A 33 8.39 -4.49 -6.62
CA ARG A 33 6.97 -4.36 -6.21
C ARG A 33 6.16 -3.43 -7.11
N THR A 34 6.76 -2.33 -7.57
CA THR A 34 6.08 -1.40 -8.47
C THR A 34 5.84 -2.05 -9.83
N ILE A 35 6.80 -2.85 -10.31
CA ILE A 35 6.66 -3.61 -11.57
C ILE A 35 5.55 -4.66 -11.43
N GLU A 36 5.55 -5.44 -10.35
CA GLU A 36 4.50 -6.43 -10.05
C GLU A 36 3.11 -5.79 -10.02
N PHE A 37 2.99 -4.63 -9.38
CA PHE A 37 1.74 -3.85 -9.37
C PHE A 37 1.34 -3.42 -10.79
N GLU A 38 2.24 -2.81 -11.57
CA GLU A 38 1.95 -2.37 -12.94
C GLU A 38 1.55 -3.53 -13.87
N GLU A 39 2.17 -4.70 -13.69
CA GLU A 39 1.85 -5.92 -14.44
C GLU A 39 0.46 -6.46 -14.10
N ALA A 40 0.07 -6.43 -12.82
CA ALA A 40 -1.27 -6.86 -12.39
C ALA A 40 -2.40 -6.01 -13.01
N PHE A 41 -2.10 -4.78 -13.40
CA PHE A 41 -3.06 -3.85 -14.02
C PHE A 41 -2.87 -3.71 -15.54
N ARG A 42 -1.92 -4.45 -16.14
CA ARG A 42 -1.68 -4.43 -17.57
C ARG A 42 -2.86 -5.09 -18.30
N LYS A 43 -3.31 -4.47 -19.40
CA LYS A 43 -4.35 -5.02 -20.29
C LYS A 43 -3.80 -6.04 -21.27
#